data_AF-A0A2N1PE44-F1
#
_entry.id   AF-A0A2N1PE44-F1
#
_cell.length_a   1.000
_cell.length_b   1.000
_cell.length_c   1.000
_cell.angle_alpha   90.00
_cell.angle_beta   90.00
_cell.angle_gamma   90.00
#
_symmetry.space_group_name_H-M   'P 1'
#
loop_
_entity.id
_entity.type
_entity.pdbx_description
1 polymer ?
#
loop_
_entity_poly.entity_id
_entity_poly.type
_entity_poly.pdbx_seq_one_letter_code
_entity_poly.pdbx_strand_id
1 'polypeptide(L)'
;MSLYQKALVQKLNQDIEKYYPHLFPITDDMHMSFSGVSRLVMLDRYTQKDMALISLSVGDLVVAIIKHDPKFPARGIGFVTKIEDHHVYIKVDDE
;
A
#
# COMPACT_ATOMS: atom_id res chain seq x y z
N MET A 1 5.68 7.59 -17.08
CA MET A 1 6.17 8.28 -15.87
C MET A 1 5.79 7.39 -14.70
N SER A 2 6.74 6.93 -13.88
CA SER A 2 6.44 5.97 -12.80
C SER A 2 5.49 6.63 -11.79
N LEU A 3 4.30 6.05 -11.60
CA LEU A 3 3.30 6.49 -10.63
C LEU A 3 3.84 6.44 -9.19
N TYR A 4 4.85 5.60 -8.95
CA TYR A 4 5.47 5.36 -7.65
C TYR A 4 6.91 5.84 -7.60
N GLN A 5 7.32 6.36 -6.44
CA GLN A 5 8.69 6.79 -6.19
C GLN A 5 9.64 5.58 -6.18
N LYS A 6 10.84 5.73 -6.74
CA LYS A 6 11.86 4.66 -6.76
C LYS A 6 12.21 4.17 -5.35
N ALA A 7 12.26 5.08 -4.38
CA ALA A 7 12.53 4.74 -2.98
C ALA A 7 11.48 3.79 -2.39
N LEU A 8 10.20 3.97 -2.76
CA LEU A 8 9.12 3.07 -2.33
C LEU A 8 9.31 1.67 -2.91
N VAL A 9 9.65 1.57 -4.20
CA VAL A 9 9.91 0.27 -4.85
C VAL A 9 11.09 -0.46 -4.20
N GLN A 10 12.17 0.27 -3.93
CA GLN A 10 13.34 -0.29 -3.25
C GLN A 10 13.01 -0.80 -1.85
N LYS A 11 12.26 -0.02 -1.07
CA LYS A 11 11.81 -0.40 0.27
C LYS A 11 10.90 -1.62 0.23
N LEU A 12 9.92 -1.66 -0.69
CA LEU A 12 9.03 -2.81 -0.89
C LEU A 12 9.80 -4.08 -1.23
N ASN A 13 10.82 -4.01 -2.10
CA ASN A 13 11.63 -5.18 -2.42
C ASN A 13 12.40 -5.70 -1.20
N GLN A 14 12.93 -4.82 -0.36
CA GLN A 14 13.59 -5.22 0.89
C GLN A 14 12.61 -5.91 1.85
N ASP A 15 11.38 -5.42 1.96
CA ASP A 15 10.34 -6.04 2.80
C ASP A 15 9.88 -7.39 2.23
N ILE A 16 9.72 -7.49 0.92
CA ILE A 16 9.37 -8.74 0.22
C ILE A 16 10.41 -9.82 0.54
N GLU A 17 11.69 -9.52 0.34
CA GLU A 17 12.78 -10.47 0.60
C GLU A 17 12.85 -10.91 2.06
N LYS A 18 12.60 -9.97 2.99
CA LYS A 18 12.74 -10.21 4.43
C LYS A 18 11.54 -10.94 5.04
N TYR A 19 10.32 -10.58 4.65
CA TYR A 19 9.10 -11.00 5.32
C TYR A 19 8.17 -11.87 4.47
N TYR A 20 8.29 -11.78 3.14
CA TYR A 20 7.41 -12.47 2.19
C TYR A 20 8.21 -13.24 1.12
N PRO A 21 9.07 -14.22 1.50
CA PRO A 21 9.98 -14.90 0.57
C PRO A 21 9.27 -15.73 -0.52
N HIS A 22 7.95 -15.89 -0.43
CA HIS A 22 7.11 -16.53 -1.45
C HIS A 22 6.65 -15.55 -2.55
N LEU A 23 6.91 -14.25 -2.38
CA LEU A 23 6.65 -13.23 -3.38
C LEU A 23 7.90 -12.91 -4.19
N PHE A 24 7.70 -12.50 -5.43
CA PHE A 24 8.77 -12.07 -6.31
C PHE A 24 8.98 -10.55 -6.18
N PRO A 25 10.23 -10.06 -6.08
CA PRO A 25 10.52 -8.62 -6.07
C PRO A 25 10.08 -7.91 -7.35
N ILE A 26 9.82 -6.61 -7.24
CA ILE A 26 9.51 -5.74 -8.37
C ILE A 26 10.77 -5.53 -9.21
N THR A 27 10.69 -5.80 -10.52
CA THR A 27 11.79 -5.62 -11.47
C THR A 27 11.51 -4.47 -12.44
N ASP A 28 12.57 -3.96 -13.08
CA ASP A 28 12.49 -2.81 -13.98
C ASP A 28 11.66 -3.07 -15.26
N ASP A 29 11.42 -4.33 -15.62
CA ASP A 29 10.57 -4.72 -16.75
C ASP A 29 9.07 -4.75 -16.42
N MET A 30 8.68 -4.52 -15.16
CA MET A 30 7.29 -4.43 -14.73
C MET A 30 6.73 -3.01 -14.96
N HIS A 31 5.95 -2.82 -16.02
CA HIS A 31 5.45 -1.50 -16.45
C HIS A 31 3.93 -1.28 -16.27
N MET A 32 3.20 -2.31 -15.83
CA MET A 32 1.74 -2.25 -15.76
C MET A 32 1.29 -1.48 -14.52
N SER A 33 0.50 -0.44 -14.71
CA SER A 33 -0.04 0.40 -13.62
C SER A 33 -1.51 0.68 -13.82
N PHE A 34 -2.25 0.79 -12.72
CA PHE A 34 -3.68 1.15 -12.71
C PHE A 34 -3.89 2.50 -12.04
N SER A 35 -4.98 3.19 -12.40
CA SER A 35 -5.43 4.45 -11.79
C SER A 35 -6.89 4.36 -11.34
N GLY A 36 -7.33 5.32 -10.52
CA GLY A 36 -8.71 5.44 -10.04
C GLY A 36 -9.27 4.16 -9.40
N VAL A 37 -10.50 3.80 -9.77
CA VAL A 37 -11.21 2.64 -9.21
C VAL A 37 -10.46 1.33 -9.46
N SER A 38 -9.85 1.15 -10.64
CA SER A 38 -9.08 -0.07 -10.94
C SER A 38 -7.87 -0.23 -10.01
N ARG A 39 -7.18 0.88 -9.68
CA ARG A 39 -6.09 0.87 -8.70
C ARG A 39 -6.58 0.43 -7.33
N LEU A 40 -7.68 1.02 -6.85
CA LEU A 40 -8.27 0.67 -5.56
C LEU A 40 -8.70 -0.81 -5.49
N VAL A 41 -9.39 -1.30 -6.52
CA VAL A 41 -9.84 -2.71 -6.58
C VAL A 41 -8.67 -3.67 -6.60
N MET A 42 -7.64 -3.39 -7.42
CA MET A 42 -6.44 -4.21 -7.48
C MET A 42 -5.73 -4.28 -6.13
N LEU A 43 -5.53 -3.12 -5.50
CA LEU A 43 -4.88 -3.02 -4.19
C LEU A 43 -5.69 -3.69 -3.07
N ASP A 44 -7.02 -3.56 -3.05
CA ASP A 44 -7.86 -4.14 -1.98
C ASP A 44 -8.06 -5.66 -2.11
N ARG A 45 -8.14 -6.19 -3.33
CA ARG A 45 -8.59 -7.57 -3.58
C ARG A 45 -7.50 -8.55 -3.97
N TYR A 46 -6.44 -8.10 -4.64
CA TYR A 46 -5.47 -8.99 -5.28
C TYR A 46 -4.06 -8.89 -4.71
N THR A 47 -3.82 -8.04 -3.72
CA THR A 47 -2.49 -7.88 -3.11
C THR A 47 -2.28 -8.80 -1.92
N GLN A 48 -1.01 -9.15 -1.67
CA GLN A 48 -0.61 -9.69 -0.36
C GLN A 48 -0.79 -8.59 0.68
N LYS A 49 -1.53 -8.89 1.75
CA LYS A 49 -1.74 -7.97 2.87
C LYS A 49 -0.77 -8.28 4.00
N ASP A 50 -0.20 -7.23 4.58
CA ASP A 50 0.50 -7.32 5.84
C ASP A 50 -0.50 -7.32 7.00
N MET A 51 -1.10 -8.48 7.28
CA MET A 51 -2.09 -8.62 8.35
C MET A 51 -1.48 -8.46 9.75
N ALA A 52 -0.17 -8.66 9.88
CA ALA A 52 0.55 -8.59 11.15
C ALA A 52 1.25 -7.25 11.37
N LEU A 53 1.16 -6.33 10.39
CA LEU A 53 1.80 -5.01 10.39
C LEU A 53 3.33 -5.09 10.62
N ILE A 54 3.97 -6.18 10.19
CA ILE A 54 5.40 -6.46 10.41
C ILE A 54 6.33 -5.61 9.54
N SER A 55 5.85 -5.13 8.39
CA SER A 55 6.61 -4.28 7.46
C SER A 55 6.08 -2.85 7.38
N LEU A 56 5.05 -2.51 8.17
CA LEU A 56 4.44 -1.18 8.20
C LEU A 56 5.42 -0.11 8.70
N SER A 57 5.57 0.96 7.93
CA SER A 57 6.50 2.06 8.20
C SER A 57 6.02 3.37 7.57
N VAL A 58 6.65 4.49 7.96
CA VAL A 58 6.39 5.80 7.36
C VAL A 58 6.79 5.80 5.89
N GLY A 59 5.93 6.36 5.03
CA GLY A 59 6.10 6.39 3.58
C GLY A 59 5.39 5.26 2.84
N ASP A 60 4.81 4.29 3.56
CA ASP A 60 4.11 3.17 2.94
C ASP A 60 2.77 3.57 2.33
N LEU A 61 2.50 2.99 1.16
CA LEU A 61 1.19 3.04 0.53
C LEU A 61 0.25 2.04 1.22
N VAL A 62 -0.88 2.52 1.71
CA VAL A 62 -1.86 1.70 2.44
C VAL A 62 -3.26 1.90 1.88
N VAL A 63 -4.11 0.89 2.03
CA VAL A 63 -5.56 1.00 1.82
C VAL A 63 -6.22 1.07 3.19
N ALA A 64 -6.96 2.14 3.45
CA ALA A 64 -7.61 2.38 4.74
C ALA A 64 -9.12 2.57 4.57
N ILE A 65 -9.89 2.24 5.61
CA ILE A 65 -11.31 2.57 5.68
C ILE A 65 -11.42 4.05 6.04
N ILE A 66 -11.89 4.88 5.11
CA ILE A 66 -12.02 6.34 5.27
C ILE A 66 -13.41 6.75 5.77
N LYS A 67 -14.42 5.94 5.48
CA LYS A 67 -15.78 6.11 6.00
C LYS A 67 -16.31 4.75 6.42
N HIS A 68 -16.57 4.62 7.71
CA HIS A 68 -17.14 3.41 8.25
C HIS A 68 -18.63 3.31 7.85
N ASP A 69 -18.99 2.20 7.22
CA ASP A 69 -20.37 1.81 6.96
C ASP A 69 -20.45 0.29 7.19
N PRO A 70 -21.43 -0.22 7.98
CA PRO A 70 -21.52 -1.64 8.30
C PRO A 70 -21.70 -2.56 7.09
N LYS A 71 -22.23 -2.02 5.99
CA LYS A 71 -22.59 -2.77 4.78
C LYS A 71 -21.63 -2.48 3.63
N PHE A 72 -21.20 -1.22 3.48
CA PHE A 72 -20.37 -0.74 2.38
C PHE A 72 -19.30 0.27 2.83
N PRO A 73 -18.25 -0.17 3.55
CA PRO A 73 -17.21 0.73 4.01
C PRO A 73 -16.50 1.39 2.83
N ALA A 74 -16.36 2.71 2.86
CA ALA A 74 -15.58 3.41 1.87
C ALA A 74 -14.09 3.23 2.20
N ARG A 75 -13.32 2.82 1.18
CA ARG A 75 -11.88 2.67 1.28
C ARG A 75 -11.18 3.72 0.45
N GLY A 76 -10.09 4.24 0.98
CA GLY A 76 -9.19 5.17 0.31
C GLY A 76 -7.78 4.61 0.27
N ILE A 77 -7.01 5.07 -0.70
CA ILE A 77 -5.57 4.83 -0.76
C ILE A 77 -4.89 6.03 -0.08
N GLY A 78 -3.82 5.81 0.66
CA GLY A 78 -3.05 6.90 1.25
C GLY A 78 -1.64 6.48 1.59
N PHE A 79 -0.87 7.45 2.06
CA PHE A 79 0.50 7.23 2.53
C PHE A 79 0.60 7.42 4.03
N VAL A 80 1.33 6.52 4.69
CA VAL A 80 1.65 6.67 6.11
C VAL A 80 2.58 7.86 6.29
N THR A 81 2.16 8.83 7.10
CA THR A 81 2.94 10.05 7.39
C THR A 81 3.60 10.00 8.75
N LYS A 82 3.01 9.25 9.69
CA LYS A 82 3.48 9.17 11.08
C LYS A 82 2.95 7.90 11.73
N ILE A 83 3.76 7.30 12.60
CA ILE A 83 3.35 6.20 13.48
C ILE A 83 3.76 6.62 14.89
N GLU A 84 2.78 6.71 15.80
CA GLU A 84 3.00 7.02 17.21
C GLU A 84 2.17 6.09 18.08
N ASP A 85 2.84 5.37 18.97
CA ASP A 85 2.24 4.37 19.85
C ASP A 85 1.38 3.37 19.06
N HIS A 86 0.06 3.45 19.21
CA HIS A 86 -0.94 2.58 18.59
C HIS A 86 -1.71 3.30 17.46
N HIS A 87 -1.22 4.47 17.03
CA HIS A 87 -1.84 5.31 16.01
C HIS A 87 -0.98 5.41 14.76
N VAL A 88 -1.64 5.24 13.62
CA VAL A 88 -1.04 5.41 12.29
C VAL A 88 -1.75 6.57 11.61
N TYR A 89 -1.00 7.60 11.24
CA TYR A 89 -1.52 8.78 10.58
C TYR A 89 -1.32 8.64 9.08
N ILE A 90 -2.43 8.66 8.35
CA ILE A 90 -2.45 8.41 6.91
C ILE A 90 -2.90 9.69 6.21
N LYS A 91 -2.10 10.16 5.26
CA LYS A 91 -2.55 11.17 4.30
C LYS A 91 -3.25 10.45 3.16
N VAL A 92 -4.57 10.57 3.12
CA VAL A 92 -5.41 9.99 2.06
C VAL A 92 -5.16 10.75 0.77
N ASP A 93 -5.11 10.02 -0.33
CA ASP A 93 -5.02 10.55 -1.69
C ASP A 93 -6.37 11.15 -2.07
N ASP A 94 -6.40 12.38 -2.58
CA ASP A 94 -7.63 13.10 -2.97
C ASP A 94 -8.09 12.76 -4.40
N GLU A 95 -7.39 11.85 -5.09
CA GLU A 95 -7.71 11.38 -6.45
C GLU A 95 -9.07 10.65 -6.56
#